data_AF-A0A952MVJ2-F1
#
_entry.id   AF-A0A952MVJ2-F1
#
_cell.length_a   1.000
_cell.length_b   1.000
_cell.length_c   1.000
_cell.angle_alpha   90.00
_cell.angle_beta   90.00
_cell.angle_gamma   90.00
#
_symmetry.space_group_name_H-M   'P 1'
#
loop_
_entity.id
_entity.type
_entity.pdbx_description
1 polymer ?
#
loop_
_entity_poly.entity_id
_entity_poly.type
_entity_poly.pdbx_seq_one_letter_code
_entity_poly.pdbx_strand_id
1 'polypeptide(L)'
;MDVPHEFLDSWSQYMYLGAIAFIVLGFLVLGYHEFRILIIKDLKEKYDYVNLNEIKYFWYAIIAFIVAAFLFFNTLATDMIHKSGMTWFYVRLFITTSFAIIFYFIFFSAVRIYYPRFVEKRLRKLRNKPRVSPDGNTMRKLTEQEEDAHLEESMIEEELFHSIDYDVWVDEKTGHKKIEKYFAYQHSEECPECGYFTFRIDREELEKAPTLNETGLFIKHFQCSYCNHREGREQILARLSSNV
;
A
#
# COMPACT_ATOMS: atom_id res chain seq x y z
N MET A 1 -47.18 -22.84 -6.74
CA MET A 1 -47.26 -21.56 -6.00
C MET A 1 -46.92 -20.49 -7.01
N ASP A 2 -47.88 -19.65 -7.36
CA ASP A 2 -47.65 -18.57 -8.32
C ASP A 2 -46.60 -17.61 -7.77
N VAL A 3 -45.62 -17.28 -8.59
CA VAL A 3 -44.57 -16.35 -8.21
C VAL A 3 -45.19 -14.95 -8.24
N PRO A 4 -45.15 -14.16 -7.15
CA PRO A 4 -45.69 -12.81 -7.18
C PRO A 4 -44.87 -11.97 -8.16
N HIS A 5 -45.45 -11.65 -9.31
CA HIS A 5 -44.78 -10.88 -10.37
C HIS A 5 -44.28 -9.52 -9.84
N GLU A 6 -45.09 -8.83 -9.04
CA GLU A 6 -44.73 -7.56 -8.40
C GLU A 6 -43.48 -7.66 -7.51
N PHE A 7 -43.28 -8.79 -6.82
CA PHE A 7 -42.11 -9.00 -5.96
C PHE A 7 -40.83 -9.11 -6.79
N LEU A 8 -40.84 -9.89 -7.88
CA LEU A 8 -39.67 -10.10 -8.72
C LEU A 8 -39.27 -8.84 -9.49
N ASP A 9 -40.27 -8.10 -9.98
CA ASP A 9 -40.04 -6.84 -10.70
C ASP A 9 -39.43 -5.79 -9.76
N SER A 10 -40.02 -5.64 -8.56
CA SER A 10 -39.49 -4.75 -7.52
C SER A 10 -38.08 -5.17 -7.10
N TRP A 11 -37.85 -6.46 -6.88
CA TRP A 11 -36.54 -7.01 -6.53
C TRP A 11 -35.50 -6.67 -7.60
N SER A 12 -35.80 -6.95 -8.87
CA SER A 12 -34.90 -6.66 -9.98
C SER A 12 -34.58 -5.16 -10.07
N GLN A 13 -35.59 -4.30 -9.88
CA GLN A 13 -35.41 -2.86 -9.88
C GLN A 13 -34.49 -2.38 -8.75
N TYR A 14 -34.71 -2.83 -7.51
CA TYR A 14 -33.85 -2.47 -6.38
C TYR A 14 -32.42 -2.98 -6.54
N MET A 15 -32.25 -4.21 -7.03
CA MET A 15 -30.93 -4.78 -7.31
C MET A 15 -30.19 -3.98 -8.40
N TYR A 16 -30.89 -3.57 -9.46
CA TYR A 16 -30.32 -2.76 -10.53
C TYR A 16 -29.90 -1.36 -10.03
N LEU A 17 -30.77 -0.68 -9.27
CA LEU A 17 -30.44 0.60 -8.64
C LEU A 17 -29.25 0.48 -7.69
N GLY A 18 -29.22 -0.58 -6.88
CA GLY A 18 -28.10 -0.89 -6.00
C GLY A 18 -26.81 -1.11 -6.77
N ALA A 19 -26.84 -1.87 -7.88
CA ALA A 19 -25.67 -2.08 -8.72
C ALA A 19 -25.10 -0.75 -9.26
N ILE A 20 -25.96 0.13 -9.77
CA ILE A 20 -25.54 1.47 -10.22
C ILE A 20 -24.92 2.27 -9.06
N ALA A 21 -25.57 2.27 -7.89
CA ALA A 21 -25.08 3.00 -6.72
C ALA A 21 -23.68 2.53 -6.28
N PHE A 22 -23.43 1.22 -6.27
CA PHE A 22 -22.12 0.67 -5.91
C PHE A 22 -21.05 0.90 -6.98
N ILE A 23 -21.41 0.91 -8.27
CA ILE A 23 -20.47 1.31 -9.35
C ILE A 23 -20.04 2.77 -9.14
N VAL A 24 -21.02 3.66 -8.94
CA VAL A 24 -20.75 5.09 -8.68
C VAL A 24 -19.89 5.24 -7.42
N LEU A 25 -20.20 4.52 -6.35
CA LEU A 25 -19.41 4.52 -5.13
C LEU A 25 -17.95 4.08 -5.38
N GLY A 26 -17.73 3.00 -6.14
CA GLY A 26 -16.39 2.54 -6.48
C GLY A 26 -15.57 3.60 -7.21
N PHE A 27 -16.16 4.29 -8.19
CA PHE A 27 -15.51 5.40 -8.88
C PHE A 27 -15.31 6.63 -7.98
N LEU A 28 -16.25 6.96 -7.09
CA LEU A 28 -16.11 8.05 -6.14
C LEU A 28 -14.96 7.79 -5.16
N VAL A 29 -14.77 6.55 -4.70
CA VAL A 29 -13.66 6.17 -3.83
C VAL A 29 -12.31 6.39 -4.53
N LEU A 30 -12.17 5.94 -5.78
CA LEU A 30 -10.95 6.15 -6.57
C LEU A 30 -10.73 7.65 -6.89
N GLY A 31 -11.80 8.34 -7.27
CA GLY A 31 -11.76 9.77 -7.58
C GLY A 31 -11.39 10.62 -6.36
N TYR A 32 -11.93 10.30 -5.19
CA TYR A 32 -11.57 10.93 -3.92
C TYR A 32 -10.08 10.75 -3.62
N HIS A 33 -9.57 9.53 -3.77
CA HIS A 33 -8.17 9.23 -3.51
C HIS A 33 -7.23 10.02 -4.42
N GLU A 34 -7.46 10.02 -5.74
CA GLU A 34 -6.64 10.79 -6.68
C GLU A 34 -6.80 12.30 -6.47
N PHE A 35 -8.00 12.79 -6.14
CA PHE A 35 -8.23 14.19 -5.80
C PHE A 35 -7.43 14.63 -4.57
N ARG A 36 -7.39 13.79 -3.51
CA ARG A 36 -6.56 14.05 -2.33
C ARG A 36 -5.07 14.13 -2.70
N ILE A 37 -4.58 13.26 -3.57
CA ILE A 37 -3.17 13.27 -4.03
C ILE A 37 -2.84 14.54 -4.83
N LEU A 38 -3.80 15.07 -5.59
CA LEU A 38 -3.63 16.31 -6.36
C LEU A 38 -3.56 17.56 -5.47
N ILE A 39 -4.32 17.58 -4.36
CA ILE A 39 -4.33 18.71 -3.42
C ILE A 39 -3.00 18.82 -2.67
N ILE A 40 -2.40 17.69 -2.29
CA ILE A 40 -1.16 17.70 -1.51
C ILE A 40 -0.02 18.25 -2.38
N LYS A 41 0.52 19.41 -1.98
CA LYS A 41 1.62 20.07 -2.69
C LYS A 41 2.98 19.51 -2.28
N ASP A 42 3.17 19.30 -0.99
CA ASP A 42 4.43 18.79 -0.46
C ASP A 42 4.64 17.34 -0.89
N LEU A 43 5.85 17.03 -1.37
CA LEU A 43 6.17 15.73 -1.92
C LEU A 43 6.34 14.66 -0.84
N LYS A 44 6.77 15.03 0.38
CA LYS A 44 6.88 14.11 1.51
C LYS A 44 5.50 13.76 2.05
N GLU A 45 4.65 14.75 2.28
CA GLU A 45 3.26 14.51 2.71
C GLU A 45 2.50 13.65 1.68
N LYS A 46 2.75 13.89 0.38
CA LYS A 46 2.17 13.09 -0.70
C LYS A 46 2.64 11.64 -0.66
N TYR A 47 3.93 11.44 -0.40
CA TYR A 47 4.52 10.12 -0.25
C TYR A 47 3.89 9.35 0.91
N ASP A 48 3.80 9.98 2.09
CA ASP A 48 3.24 9.36 3.29
C ASP A 48 1.77 8.99 3.10
N TYR A 49 1.00 9.89 2.49
CA TYR A 49 -0.39 9.64 2.16
C TYR A 49 -0.56 8.44 1.23
N VAL A 50 0.23 8.36 0.15
CA VAL A 50 0.19 7.25 -0.81
C VAL A 50 0.59 5.94 -0.12
N ASN A 51 1.65 5.94 0.67
CA ASN A 51 2.15 4.74 1.35
C ASN A 51 1.08 4.13 2.26
N LEU A 52 0.36 4.96 3.02
CA LEU A 52 -0.64 4.51 4.00
C LEU A 52 -1.99 4.16 3.37
N ASN A 53 -2.39 4.86 2.29
CA ASN A 53 -3.79 4.84 1.85
C ASN A 53 -4.04 4.23 0.47
N GLU A 54 -3.05 4.14 -0.41
CA GLU A 54 -3.24 3.66 -1.80
C GLU A 54 -3.90 2.28 -1.85
N ILE A 55 -3.32 1.30 -1.14
CA ILE A 55 -3.82 -0.08 -1.11
C ILE A 55 -5.23 -0.14 -0.50
N LYS A 56 -5.48 0.66 0.54
CA LYS A 56 -6.75 0.70 1.26
C LYS A 56 -7.90 1.21 0.38
N TYR A 57 -7.73 2.36 -0.28
CA TYR A 57 -8.77 2.90 -1.15
C TYR A 57 -8.97 2.07 -2.42
N PHE A 58 -7.88 1.51 -2.98
CA PHE A 58 -7.98 0.58 -4.10
C PHE A 58 -8.79 -0.67 -3.73
N TRP A 59 -8.56 -1.23 -2.54
CA TRP A 59 -9.32 -2.37 -2.04
C TRP A 59 -10.80 -2.06 -1.80
N TYR A 60 -11.12 -0.89 -1.24
CA TYR A 60 -12.52 -0.45 -1.06
C TYR A 60 -13.25 -0.30 -2.40
N ALA A 61 -12.59 0.23 -3.43
CA ALA A 61 -13.17 0.32 -4.77
C ALA A 61 -13.46 -1.07 -5.36
N ILE A 62 -12.54 -2.02 -5.21
CA ILE A 62 -12.74 -3.41 -5.66
C ILE A 62 -13.92 -4.06 -4.96
N ILE A 63 -14.04 -3.92 -3.64
CA ILE A 63 -15.20 -4.44 -2.89
C ILE A 63 -16.50 -3.85 -3.43
N ALA A 64 -16.54 -2.54 -3.68
CA ALA A 64 -17.72 -1.89 -4.25
C ALA A 64 -18.07 -2.47 -5.64
N PHE A 65 -17.09 -2.74 -6.50
CA PHE A 65 -17.33 -3.37 -7.80
C PHE A 65 -17.76 -4.84 -7.70
N ILE A 66 -17.24 -5.61 -6.75
CA ILE A 66 -17.71 -6.99 -6.50
C ILE A 66 -19.17 -6.98 -6.06
N VAL A 67 -19.55 -6.08 -5.14
CA VAL A 67 -20.94 -5.94 -4.69
C VAL A 67 -21.84 -5.49 -5.85
N ALA A 68 -21.40 -4.53 -6.66
CA ALA A 68 -22.13 -4.10 -7.84
C ALA A 68 -22.36 -5.25 -8.83
N ALA A 69 -21.32 -6.04 -9.11
CA ALA A 69 -21.43 -7.21 -9.99
C ALA A 69 -22.41 -8.24 -9.41
N PHE A 70 -22.31 -8.54 -8.12
CA PHE A 70 -23.25 -9.43 -7.43
C PHE A 70 -24.71 -8.98 -7.59
N LEU A 71 -24.99 -7.69 -7.36
CA LEU A 71 -26.33 -7.12 -7.50
C LEU A 71 -26.81 -7.17 -8.96
N PHE A 72 -25.95 -6.81 -9.92
CA PHE A 72 -26.26 -6.84 -11.35
C PHE A 72 -26.56 -8.26 -11.84
N PHE A 73 -25.75 -9.27 -11.48
CA PHE A 73 -26.03 -10.65 -11.88
C PHE A 73 -27.33 -11.19 -11.26
N ASN A 74 -27.78 -10.62 -10.13
CA ASN A 74 -29.08 -10.93 -9.55
C ASN A 74 -30.27 -10.26 -10.26
N THR A 75 -30.05 -9.40 -11.26
CA THR A 75 -31.11 -8.88 -12.14
C THR A 75 -31.26 -9.72 -13.41
N LEU A 76 -30.25 -10.54 -13.75
CA LEU A 76 -30.29 -11.37 -14.95
C LEU A 76 -31.22 -12.59 -14.75
N ALA A 77 -31.73 -13.08 -15.88
CA ALA A 77 -32.55 -14.28 -16.00
C ALA A 77 -33.85 -14.26 -15.17
N THR A 78 -34.41 -13.08 -14.87
CA THR A 78 -35.71 -12.94 -14.19
C THR A 78 -36.84 -13.61 -14.98
N ASP A 79 -36.79 -13.55 -16.32
CA ASP A 79 -37.71 -14.28 -17.22
C ASP A 79 -37.71 -15.80 -16.99
N MET A 80 -36.58 -16.37 -16.59
CA MET A 80 -36.43 -17.81 -16.36
C MET A 80 -37.05 -18.23 -15.02
N ILE A 81 -37.11 -17.32 -14.05
CA ILE A 81 -37.77 -17.51 -12.76
C ILE A 81 -39.28 -17.50 -12.93
N HIS A 82 -39.81 -16.63 -13.80
CA HIS A 82 -41.24 -16.64 -14.14
C HIS A 82 -41.67 -17.98 -14.76
N LYS A 83 -40.81 -18.62 -15.56
CA LYS A 83 -41.12 -19.91 -16.22
C LYS A 83 -40.90 -21.13 -15.33
N SER A 84 -39.87 -21.11 -14.47
CA SER A 84 -39.42 -22.30 -13.72
C SER A 84 -39.79 -22.30 -12.24
N GLY A 85 -40.37 -21.20 -11.74
CA GLY A 85 -40.74 -21.02 -10.34
C GLY A 85 -39.60 -20.55 -9.43
N MET A 86 -39.91 -20.41 -8.13
CA MET A 86 -38.99 -19.85 -7.11
C MET A 86 -37.70 -20.67 -6.88
N THR A 87 -37.64 -21.93 -7.31
CA THR A 87 -36.42 -22.74 -7.22
C THR A 87 -35.24 -22.07 -7.94
N TRP A 88 -35.49 -21.50 -9.12
CA TRP A 88 -34.47 -20.79 -9.89
C TRP A 88 -34.01 -19.49 -9.23
N PHE A 89 -34.84 -18.85 -8.40
CA PHE A 89 -34.43 -17.68 -7.61
C PHE A 89 -33.32 -18.06 -6.61
N TYR A 90 -33.50 -19.16 -5.87
CA TYR A 90 -32.49 -19.64 -4.92
C TYR A 90 -31.23 -20.15 -5.62
N VAL A 91 -31.36 -20.84 -6.75
CA VAL A 91 -30.22 -21.29 -7.57
C VAL A 91 -29.40 -20.08 -8.04
N ARG A 92 -30.05 -19.04 -8.56
CA ARG A 92 -29.37 -17.78 -8.96
C ARG A 92 -28.65 -17.13 -7.78
N LEU A 93 -29.33 -16.99 -6.64
CA LEU A 93 -28.74 -16.38 -5.44
C LEU A 93 -27.51 -17.16 -4.96
N PHE A 94 -27.59 -18.49 -4.98
CA PHE A 94 -26.47 -19.37 -4.61
C PHE A 94 -25.29 -19.22 -5.56
N ILE A 95 -25.53 -19.25 -6.87
CA ILE A 95 -24.49 -19.13 -7.91
C ILE A 95 -23.79 -17.76 -7.80
N THR A 96 -24.57 -16.68 -7.74
CA THR A 96 -24.03 -15.32 -7.67
C THR A 96 -23.25 -15.07 -6.39
N THR A 97 -23.70 -15.58 -5.25
CA THR A 97 -22.98 -15.50 -3.97
C THR A 97 -21.66 -16.28 -4.03
N SER A 98 -21.68 -17.49 -4.59
CA SER A 98 -20.47 -18.32 -4.76
C SER A 98 -19.43 -17.61 -5.62
N PHE A 99 -19.84 -17.03 -6.76
CA PHE A 99 -18.94 -16.25 -7.60
C PHE A 99 -18.41 -15.00 -6.88
N ALA A 100 -19.24 -14.27 -6.14
CA ALA A 100 -18.79 -13.10 -5.38
C ALA A 100 -17.69 -13.45 -4.36
N ILE A 101 -17.83 -14.59 -3.66
CA ILE A 101 -16.82 -15.09 -2.73
C ILE A 101 -15.53 -15.47 -3.47
N ILE A 102 -15.64 -16.19 -4.60
CA ILE A 102 -14.49 -16.57 -5.42
C ILE A 102 -13.74 -15.32 -5.90
N PHE A 103 -14.45 -14.35 -6.47
CA PHE A 103 -13.85 -13.10 -6.93
C PHE A 103 -13.23 -12.31 -5.78
N TYR A 104 -13.86 -12.28 -4.60
CA TYR A 104 -13.29 -11.67 -3.41
C TYR A 104 -11.91 -12.24 -3.09
N PHE A 105 -11.76 -13.56 -3.03
CA PHE A 105 -10.46 -14.18 -2.73
C PHE A 105 -9.44 -13.98 -3.85
N ILE A 106 -9.87 -14.04 -5.12
CA ILE A 106 -8.99 -13.76 -6.28
C ILE A 106 -8.45 -12.34 -6.20
N PHE A 107 -9.32 -11.35 -6.04
CA PHE A 107 -8.89 -9.95 -5.98
C PHE A 107 -8.11 -9.64 -4.70
N PHE A 108 -8.49 -10.21 -3.54
CA PHE A 108 -7.74 -10.05 -2.29
C PHE A 108 -6.29 -10.52 -2.46
N SER A 109 -6.12 -11.70 -3.05
CA SER A 109 -4.80 -12.28 -3.31
C SER A 109 -4.04 -11.43 -4.34
N ALA A 110 -4.70 -11.02 -5.43
CA ALA A 110 -4.08 -10.18 -6.45
C ALA A 110 -3.59 -8.84 -5.90
N VAL A 111 -4.41 -8.16 -5.10
CA VAL A 111 -4.07 -6.86 -4.47
C VAL A 111 -2.95 -7.03 -3.46
N ARG A 112 -2.94 -8.09 -2.66
CA ARG A 112 -1.91 -8.25 -1.62
C ARG A 112 -0.55 -8.68 -2.18
N ILE A 113 -0.53 -9.40 -3.30
CA ILE A 113 0.68 -10.03 -3.85
C ILE A 113 1.30 -9.19 -4.97
N TYR A 114 0.48 -8.73 -5.93
CA TYR A 114 0.99 -8.09 -7.16
C TYR A 114 0.99 -6.57 -7.11
N TYR A 115 0.00 -5.97 -6.43
CA TYR A 115 -0.13 -4.52 -6.38
C TYR A 115 1.01 -3.79 -5.63
N PRO A 116 1.62 -4.34 -4.54
CA PRO A 116 2.70 -3.64 -3.83
C PRO A 116 3.88 -3.22 -4.72
N ARG A 117 4.19 -3.99 -5.77
CA ARG A 117 5.23 -3.64 -6.75
C ARG A 117 4.95 -2.30 -7.45
N PHE A 118 3.70 -2.03 -7.77
CA PHE A 118 3.29 -0.77 -8.41
C PHE A 118 3.32 0.40 -7.43
N VAL A 119 2.88 0.16 -6.20
CA VAL A 119 2.94 1.14 -5.11
C VAL A 119 4.39 1.54 -4.84
N GLU A 120 5.29 0.58 -4.69
CA GLU A 120 6.71 0.84 -4.43
C GLU A 120 7.37 1.61 -5.58
N LYS A 121 7.03 1.30 -6.83
CA LYS A 121 7.47 2.07 -8.00
C LYS A 121 6.98 3.52 -7.97
N ARG A 122 5.72 3.75 -7.55
CA ARG A 122 5.13 5.10 -7.39
C ARG A 122 5.82 5.86 -6.26
N LEU A 123 6.03 5.22 -5.10
CA LEU A 123 6.70 5.77 -3.93
C LEU A 123 8.15 6.16 -4.24
N ARG A 124 8.92 5.29 -4.88
CA ARG A 124 10.29 5.59 -5.32
C ARG A 124 10.36 6.79 -6.26
N LYS A 125 9.40 6.93 -7.17
CA LYS A 125 9.29 8.11 -8.06
C LYS A 125 8.99 9.40 -7.28
N LEU A 126 8.18 9.32 -6.22
CA LEU A 126 7.88 10.46 -5.36
C LEU A 126 9.07 10.84 -4.48
N ARG A 127 9.72 9.86 -3.82
CA ARG A 127 10.90 10.07 -2.96
C ARG A 127 12.03 10.75 -3.74
N ASN A 128 12.37 10.25 -4.92
CA ASN A 128 13.48 10.73 -5.74
C ASN A 128 13.15 11.94 -6.64
N LYS A 129 11.93 12.49 -6.57
CA LYS A 129 11.61 13.70 -7.33
C LYS A 129 12.32 14.91 -6.72
N PRO A 130 13.05 15.72 -7.51
CA PRO A 130 13.71 16.92 -7.01
C PRO A 130 12.77 17.86 -6.27
N ARG A 131 13.24 18.39 -5.14
CA ARG A 131 12.48 19.35 -4.33
C ARG A 131 12.75 20.77 -4.79
N VAL A 132 11.87 21.68 -4.41
CA VAL A 132 11.99 23.10 -4.71
C VAL A 132 12.15 23.84 -3.39
N SER A 133 13.20 24.66 -3.29
CA SER A 133 13.45 25.49 -2.11
C SER A 133 12.40 26.61 -2.00
N PRO A 134 12.25 27.26 -0.83
CA PRO A 134 11.37 28.42 -0.68
C PRO A 134 11.68 29.54 -1.69
N ASP A 135 12.93 29.65 -2.13
CA ASP A 135 13.42 30.59 -3.13
C ASP A 135 13.15 30.17 -4.58
N GLY A 136 12.54 29.00 -4.79
CA GLY A 136 12.16 28.49 -6.10
C GLY A 136 13.26 27.74 -6.85
N ASN A 137 14.40 27.46 -6.22
CA ASN A 137 15.48 26.68 -6.85
C ASN A 137 15.24 25.18 -6.71
N THR A 138 15.69 24.41 -7.70
CA THR A 138 15.74 22.95 -7.62
C THR A 138 16.82 22.51 -6.64
N MET A 139 16.45 21.67 -5.68
CA MET A 139 17.35 21.11 -4.68
C MET A 139 17.99 19.81 -5.18
N ARG A 140 19.25 19.58 -4.79
CA ARG A 140 19.96 18.31 -5.01
C ARG A 140 19.76 17.39 -3.80
N LYS A 141 19.50 16.11 -4.05
CA LYS A 141 19.53 15.08 -3.00
C LYS A 141 20.99 14.71 -2.75
N LEU A 142 21.41 14.73 -1.49
CA LEU A 142 22.73 14.28 -1.10
C LEU A 142 22.83 12.75 -1.16
N THR A 143 24.06 12.26 -1.25
CA THR A 143 24.34 10.82 -1.08
C THR A 143 24.44 10.50 0.41
N GLU A 144 24.33 9.22 0.78
CA GLU A 144 24.45 8.75 2.16
C GLU A 144 25.74 9.22 2.85
N GLN A 145 26.86 9.24 2.13
CA GLN A 145 28.14 9.74 2.67
C GLN A 145 28.17 11.26 2.87
N GLU A 146 27.41 12.01 2.07
CA GLU A 146 27.33 13.46 2.16
C GLU A 146 26.32 13.92 3.22
N GLU A 147 25.32 13.07 3.53
CA GLU A 147 24.21 13.45 4.38
C GLU A 147 24.54 13.42 5.87
N ASP A 148 25.40 12.48 6.31
CA ASP A 148 25.92 12.39 7.68
C ASP A 148 26.43 13.73 8.22
N ALA A 149 27.10 14.53 7.37
CA ALA A 149 27.64 15.84 7.73
C ALA A 149 26.56 16.91 7.99
N HIS A 150 25.29 16.58 7.74
CA HIS A 150 24.14 17.45 7.91
C HIS A 150 23.07 16.90 8.85
N LEU A 151 23.23 15.65 9.30
CA LEU A 151 22.35 15.01 10.27
C LEU A 151 22.83 15.31 11.70
N GLU A 152 21.88 15.30 12.64
CA GLU A 152 22.18 15.34 14.07
C GLU A 152 22.64 13.96 14.54
N GLU A 153 23.44 13.88 15.61
CA GLU A 153 23.93 12.61 16.17
C GLU A 153 22.78 11.64 16.48
N SER A 154 21.65 12.13 17.02
CA SER A 154 20.47 11.31 17.27
C SER A 154 19.80 10.78 16.01
N MET A 155 19.88 11.50 14.87
CA MET A 155 19.32 11.02 13.61
C MET A 155 20.18 9.91 13.03
N ILE A 156 21.51 10.04 13.11
CA ILE A 156 22.47 9.02 12.69
C ILE A 156 22.30 7.76 13.55
N GLU A 157 22.14 7.91 14.87
CA GLU A 157 21.82 6.79 15.75
C GLU A 157 20.51 6.10 15.37
N GLU A 158 19.47 6.87 15.01
CA GLU A 158 18.21 6.29 14.55
C GLU A 158 18.36 5.49 13.25
N GLU A 159 19.14 5.93 12.27
CA GLU A 159 19.39 5.14 11.04
C GLU A 159 20.19 3.86 11.32
N LEU A 160 21.08 3.93 12.32
CA LEU A 160 21.95 2.82 12.69
C LEU A 160 21.18 1.70 13.40
N PHE A 161 20.27 2.07 14.30
CA PHE A 161 19.57 1.14 15.18
C PHE A 161 18.10 0.91 14.83
N HIS A 162 17.54 1.69 13.91
CA HIS A 162 16.17 1.52 13.45
C HIS A 162 16.11 1.50 11.92
N SER A 163 15.07 0.86 11.38
CA SER A 163 14.75 0.89 9.95
C SER A 163 14.14 2.23 9.55
N ILE A 164 14.91 3.30 9.73
CA ILE A 164 14.61 4.68 9.39
C ILE A 164 15.70 5.15 8.43
N ASP A 165 15.31 5.84 7.36
CA ASP A 165 16.25 6.53 6.47
C ASP A 165 15.92 8.03 6.50
N TYR A 166 16.92 8.89 6.53
CA TYR A 166 16.78 10.31 6.26
C TYR A 166 17.23 10.58 4.83
N ASP A 167 16.53 11.50 4.16
CA ASP A 167 17.00 12.07 2.90
C ASP A 167 17.28 13.55 3.13
N VAL A 168 18.52 13.97 2.86
CA VAL A 168 18.89 15.39 2.92
C VAL A 168 18.88 16.02 1.52
N TRP A 169 18.08 17.09 1.38
CA TRP A 169 18.03 17.93 0.19
C TRP A 169 18.69 19.27 0.46
N VAL A 170 19.56 19.73 -0.44
CA VAL A 170 20.24 21.02 -0.32
C VAL A 170 20.04 21.86 -1.58
N ASP A 171 19.72 23.13 -1.38
CA ASP A 171 19.81 24.16 -2.41
C ASP A 171 21.25 24.72 -2.43
N GLU A 172 22.01 24.40 -3.47
CA GLU A 172 23.42 24.81 -3.59
C GLU A 172 23.60 26.34 -3.72
N LYS A 173 22.56 27.08 -4.10
CA LYS A 173 22.64 28.54 -4.26
C LYS A 173 22.41 29.29 -2.96
N THR A 174 21.47 28.82 -2.14
CA THR A 174 21.01 29.52 -0.93
C THR A 174 21.51 28.86 0.35
N GLY A 175 21.96 27.61 0.27
CA GLY A 175 22.30 26.78 1.42
C GLY A 175 21.09 26.26 2.18
N HIS A 176 19.86 26.48 1.69
CA HIS A 176 18.64 25.95 2.30
C HIS A 176 18.66 24.42 2.31
N LYS A 177 18.38 23.82 3.47
CA LYS A 177 18.36 22.37 3.66
C LYS A 177 16.96 21.88 4.00
N LYS A 178 16.58 20.71 3.49
CA LYS A 178 15.34 20.02 3.85
C LYS A 178 15.65 18.56 4.13
N ILE A 179 15.42 18.15 5.38
CA ILE A 179 15.64 16.78 5.86
C ILE A 179 14.27 16.09 5.90
N GLU A 180 14.16 14.90 5.29
CA GLU A 180 12.92 14.14 5.22
C GLU A 180 13.11 12.72 5.77
N LYS A 181 12.25 12.31 6.71
CA LYS A 181 12.32 11.01 7.40
C LYS A 181 11.46 9.93 6.73
N TYR A 182 12.04 8.78 6.42
CA TYR A 182 11.39 7.63 5.78
C TYR A 182 11.50 6.39 6.67
N PHE A 183 10.50 5.51 6.62
CA PHE A 183 10.44 4.30 7.45
C PHE A 183 10.62 3.06 6.58
N ALA A 184 11.82 2.49 6.56
CA ALA A 184 12.16 1.34 5.72
C ALA A 184 11.26 0.12 5.99
N TYR A 185 10.81 -0.09 7.24
CA TYR A 185 9.90 -1.20 7.59
C TYR A 185 8.51 -1.12 6.92
N GLN A 186 8.12 0.05 6.40
CA GLN A 186 6.85 0.21 5.68
C GLN A 186 6.95 -0.28 4.22
N HIS A 187 8.17 -0.44 3.71
CA HIS A 187 8.43 -0.82 2.32
C HIS A 187 8.54 -2.33 2.15
N SER A 188 8.17 -2.78 0.95
CA SER A 188 8.30 -4.16 0.53
C SER A 188 9.36 -4.31 -0.54
N GLU A 189 10.18 -5.34 -0.37
CA GLU A 189 11.19 -5.80 -1.32
C GLU A 189 10.71 -7.06 -2.06
N GLU A 190 11.43 -7.39 -3.13
CA GLU A 190 11.27 -8.64 -3.85
C GLU A 190 11.75 -9.81 -2.98
N CYS A 191 10.88 -10.79 -2.76
CA CYS A 191 11.24 -11.98 -2.01
C CYS A 191 12.17 -12.87 -2.84
N PRO A 192 13.34 -13.30 -2.32
CA PRO A 192 14.28 -14.13 -3.06
C PRO A 192 13.75 -15.53 -3.37
N GLU A 193 12.79 -16.04 -2.58
CA GLU A 193 12.22 -17.39 -2.76
C GLU A 193 11.06 -17.42 -3.76
N CYS A 194 10.14 -16.45 -3.71
CA CYS A 194 8.92 -16.47 -4.54
C CYS A 194 8.83 -15.35 -5.59
N GLY A 195 9.74 -14.36 -5.59
CA GLY A 195 9.76 -13.25 -6.55
C GLY A 195 8.67 -12.18 -6.37
N TYR A 196 7.79 -12.31 -5.37
CA TYR A 196 6.76 -11.31 -5.09
C TYR A 196 7.28 -10.17 -4.22
N PHE A 197 6.72 -8.97 -4.42
CA PHE A 197 7.03 -7.75 -3.64
C PHE A 197 6.30 -7.76 -2.29
N THR A 198 6.57 -8.76 -1.47
CA THR A 198 5.90 -9.00 -0.19
C THR A 198 6.88 -9.26 0.95
N PHE A 199 8.17 -8.98 0.74
CA PHE A 199 9.23 -9.17 1.72
C PHE A 199 9.44 -7.89 2.51
N ARG A 200 9.24 -7.92 3.83
CA ARG A 200 9.31 -6.73 4.69
C ARG A 200 10.09 -7.02 5.95
N ILE A 201 10.61 -5.97 6.57
CA ILE A 201 11.20 -6.04 7.91
C ILE A 201 10.09 -6.39 8.90
N ASP A 202 10.25 -7.51 9.59
CA ASP A 202 9.30 -8.03 10.59
C ASP A 202 9.74 -7.64 12.00
N ARG A 203 11.03 -7.80 12.28
CA ARG A 203 11.63 -7.45 13.58
C ARG A 203 13.09 -7.03 13.41
N GLU A 204 13.56 -6.26 14.37
CA GLU A 204 14.93 -5.78 14.45
C GLU A 204 15.51 -6.18 15.80
N GLU A 205 16.78 -6.57 15.81
CA GLU A 205 17.45 -7.11 16.99
C GLU A 205 18.90 -6.62 17.06
N LEU A 206 19.26 -5.98 18.17
CA LEU A 206 20.66 -5.67 18.49
C LEU A 206 21.26 -6.87 19.23
N GLU A 207 21.94 -7.75 18.51
CA GLU A 207 22.58 -8.93 19.11
C GLU A 207 23.80 -8.55 19.94
N LYS A 208 24.60 -7.59 19.45
CA LYS A 208 25.80 -7.10 20.13
C LYS A 208 25.89 -5.59 20.07
N ALA A 209 25.90 -4.94 21.23
CA ALA A 209 26.14 -3.51 21.31
C ALA A 209 27.60 -3.17 20.92
N PRO A 210 27.83 -2.11 20.12
CA PRO A 210 29.18 -1.66 19.81
C PRO A 210 29.88 -1.14 21.07
N THR A 211 31.17 -1.43 21.20
CA THR A 211 32.03 -0.90 22.27
C THR A 211 33.21 -0.13 21.65
N LEU A 212 34.05 0.50 22.48
CA LEU A 212 35.27 1.17 22.02
C LEU A 212 36.23 0.19 21.28
N ASN A 213 36.23 -1.09 21.68
CA ASN A 213 37.18 -2.08 21.19
C ASN A 213 36.56 -3.09 20.21
N GLU A 214 35.24 -3.28 20.24
CA GLU A 214 34.54 -4.29 19.47
C GLU A 214 33.38 -3.69 18.67
N THR A 215 33.21 -4.17 17.44
CA THR A 215 32.07 -3.80 16.59
C THR A 215 30.78 -4.35 17.17
N GLY A 216 29.68 -3.64 16.93
CA GLY A 216 28.35 -4.14 17.22
C GLY A 216 27.83 -5.01 16.07
N LEU A 217 26.75 -5.75 16.35
CA LEU A 217 26.04 -6.58 15.38
C LEU A 217 24.55 -6.31 15.53
N PHE A 218 23.94 -5.85 14.44
CA PHE A 218 22.52 -5.58 14.33
C PHE A 218 21.90 -6.49 13.27
N ILE A 219 20.78 -7.12 13.57
CA ILE A 219 20.09 -8.04 12.67
C ILE A 219 18.72 -7.49 12.31
N LYS A 220 18.49 -7.30 11.01
CA LYS A 220 17.18 -7.01 10.43
C LYS A 220 16.57 -8.33 9.97
N HIS A 221 15.50 -8.77 10.63
CA HIS A 221 14.78 -9.99 10.25
C HIS A 221 13.65 -9.61 9.28
N PHE A 222 13.73 -10.15 8.08
CA PHE A 222 12.72 -9.98 7.04
C PHE A 222 11.79 -11.19 6.99
N GLN A 223 10.52 -10.96 6.71
CA GLN A 223 9.53 -12.01 6.46
C GLN A 223 8.71 -11.70 5.22
N CYS A 224 8.49 -12.72 4.39
CA CYS A 224 7.58 -12.66 3.25
C CYS A 224 6.14 -12.93 3.69
N SER A 225 5.21 -12.01 3.43
CA SER A 225 3.81 -12.21 3.81
C SER A 225 3.06 -13.25 2.96
N TYR A 226 3.66 -13.73 1.87
CA TYR A 226 3.06 -14.72 0.96
C TYR A 226 3.56 -16.14 1.24
N CYS A 227 4.85 -16.40 1.08
CA CYS A 227 5.44 -17.73 1.28
C CYS A 227 5.97 -17.99 2.70
N ASN A 228 5.94 -16.99 3.59
CA ASN A 228 6.54 -17.05 4.93
C ASN A 228 8.06 -17.30 4.96
N HIS A 229 8.76 -17.07 3.85
CA HIS A 229 10.22 -17.01 3.83
C HIS A 229 10.74 -16.03 4.88
N ARG A 230 11.82 -16.38 5.57
CA ARG A 230 12.47 -15.54 6.57
C ARG A 230 13.96 -15.46 6.29
N GLU A 231 14.52 -14.26 6.41
CA GLU A 231 15.96 -14.01 6.22
C GLU A 231 16.41 -13.02 7.31
N GLY A 232 17.55 -13.28 7.93
CA GLY A 232 18.22 -12.31 8.79
C GLY A 232 19.34 -11.65 8.00
N ARG A 233 19.34 -10.31 7.93
CA ARG A 233 20.43 -9.55 7.35
C ARG A 233 21.23 -8.90 8.47
N GLU A 234 22.49 -9.28 8.57
CA GLU A 234 23.45 -8.73 9.52
C GLU A 234 23.99 -7.39 9.02
N GLN A 235 23.97 -6.39 9.90
CA GLN A 235 24.57 -5.09 9.72
C GLN A 235 25.63 -4.92 10.82
N ILE A 236 26.90 -4.84 10.39
CA ILE A 236 28.02 -4.63 11.30
C ILE A 236 28.03 -3.16 11.70
N LEU A 237 27.92 -2.90 13.00
CA LEU A 237 27.97 -1.55 13.55
C LEU A 237 29.43 -1.17 13.83
N ALA A 238 29.82 0.04 13.42
CA ALA A 238 31.14 0.57 13.72
C ALA A 238 31.38 0.63 15.24
N ARG A 239 32.66 0.59 15.65
CA ARG A 239 33.05 0.79 17.05
C ARG A 239 32.64 2.20 17.48
N LEU A 240 32.31 2.36 18.76
CA LEU A 240 32.09 3.69 19.31
C LEU A 240 33.40 4.49 19.18
N SER A 241 33.35 5.63 18.49
CA SER A 241 34.48 6.56 18.49
C SER A 241 34.49 7.31 19.82
N SER A 242 35.64 7.30 20.51
CA SER A 242 35.88 8.27 21.58
C SER A 242 36.01 9.65 20.94
N ASN A 243 34.90 10.35 20.78
CA ASN A 243 34.94 11.78 20.48
C ASN A 243 35.53 12.47 21.71
N VAL A 244 36.81 12.84 21.62
CA VAL A 244 37.52 13.77 22.52
C VAL A 244 37.31 15.18 21.98
#